data_AF-A0A2E5JMS2-F1
#
_entry.id   AF-A0A2E5JMS2-F1
#
_cell.length_a   1.000
_cell.length_b   1.000
_cell.length_c   1.000
_cell.angle_alpha   90.00
_cell.angle_beta   90.00
_cell.angle_gamma   90.00
#
_symmetry.space_group_name_H-M   'P 1'
#
loop_
_entity.id
_entity.type
_entity.pdbx_description
1 polymer ?
#
loop_
_entity_poly.entity_id
_entity_poly.type
_entity_poly.pdbx_seq_one_letter_code
_entity_poly.pdbx_strand_id
1 'polypeptide(L)'
;MLWKRQIPILIVAVIGLITLFGWFINEPHIKEFVGDDATQWYDILASFAIILGALNLIKLQIQKVLYKKPGWGYSLIAVFGFIFSITAGFFIKGVDDSVAEWGAHVTSDGTLFKWMFDYVFSPMSATMFSLLAFFVASASYRAFRIRNFEATLLLVSGIIIMVGRVPIGGVISSWFVMYLIILCAGIYVNSWKKDIKITFIFVSIGISLVTIGGIVTGWPIDQPGIFYLPSLQEWIYYYPNVAGARAIMIGIGLGIFATSIRYILGIERSYIGE
;
A
#
# COMPACT_ATOMS: atom_id res chain seq x y z
N MET A 1 17.31 37.50 -17.51
CA MET A 1 16.69 36.15 -17.59
C MET A 1 16.69 35.42 -16.24
N LEU A 2 17.73 35.54 -15.41
CA LEU A 2 17.77 34.95 -14.05
C LEU A 2 16.56 35.34 -13.16
N TRP A 3 16.19 36.62 -13.13
CA TRP A 3 15.13 37.14 -12.26
C TRP A 3 13.73 36.60 -12.60
N LYS A 4 13.46 36.26 -13.87
CA LYS A 4 12.16 35.70 -14.28
C LYS A 4 11.97 34.25 -13.83
N ARG A 5 13.05 33.51 -13.58
CA ARG A 5 13.02 32.09 -13.17
C ARG A 5 13.28 31.90 -11.68
N GLN A 6 14.21 32.65 -11.11
CA GLN A 6 14.61 32.50 -9.71
C GLN A 6 13.57 33.04 -8.74
N ILE A 7 12.84 34.12 -9.09
CA ILE A 7 11.83 34.70 -8.21
C ILE A 7 10.66 33.72 -7.98
N PRO A 8 10.01 33.13 -9.01
CA PRO A 8 8.96 32.15 -8.79
C PRO A 8 9.44 30.93 -8.00
N ILE A 9 10.64 30.43 -8.29
CA ILE A 9 11.22 29.28 -7.59
C ILE A 9 11.46 29.62 -6.11
N LEU A 10 11.97 30.81 -5.80
CA LEU A 10 12.19 31.26 -4.44
C LEU A 10 10.87 31.39 -3.67
N ILE A 11 9.84 31.94 -4.31
CA ILE A 11 8.49 32.02 -3.72
C ILE A 11 7.96 30.63 -3.39
N VAL A 12 8.01 29.68 -4.34
CA VAL A 12 7.56 28.30 -4.12
C VAL A 12 8.38 27.62 -3.02
N ALA A 13 9.69 27.81 -3.00
CA ALA A 13 10.55 27.23 -1.98
C ALA A 13 10.23 27.77 -0.58
N VAL A 14 10.01 29.09 -0.44
CA VAL A 14 9.67 29.72 0.83
C VAL A 14 8.29 29.27 1.31
N ILE A 15 7.28 29.26 0.44
CA ILE A 15 5.93 28.79 0.79
C ILE A 15 5.94 27.29 1.14
N GLY A 16 6.69 26.48 0.39
CA GLY A 16 6.89 25.06 0.67
C GLY A 16 7.57 24.83 2.03
N LEU A 17 8.52 25.68 2.41
CA LEU A 17 9.19 25.60 3.71
C LEU A 17 8.24 26.04 4.84
N ILE A 18 7.47 27.12 4.64
CA ILE A 18 6.46 27.58 5.61
C ILE A 18 5.38 26.51 5.84
N THR A 19 4.90 25.85 4.78
CA THR A 19 3.90 24.77 4.91
C THR A 19 4.45 23.53 5.61
N LEU A 20 5.70 23.15 5.31
CA LEU A 20 6.35 22.00 5.96
C LEU A 20 6.65 22.26 7.44
N PHE A 21 7.20 23.43 7.77
CA PHE A 21 7.58 23.77 9.14
C PHE A 21 6.45 24.42 9.95
N GLY A 22 5.39 24.90 9.31
CA GLY A 22 4.29 25.59 9.99
C GLY A 22 3.55 24.73 11.01
N TRP A 23 3.54 23.40 10.81
CA TRP A 23 3.01 22.45 11.79
C TRP A 23 3.87 22.33 13.07
N PHE A 24 5.13 22.77 13.02
CA PHE A 24 6.07 22.74 14.14
C PHE A 24 6.26 24.13 14.80
N ILE A 25 5.76 25.20 14.19
CA ILE A 25 5.87 26.57 14.71
C ILE A 25 4.59 26.89 15.50
N ASN A 26 4.75 27.25 16.78
CA ASN A 26 3.63 27.64 17.65
C ASN A 26 3.29 29.13 17.51
N GLU A 27 3.05 29.59 16.28
CA GLU A 27 2.58 30.95 15.96
C GLU A 27 1.18 30.87 15.33
N PRO A 28 0.16 31.55 15.90
CA PRO A 28 -1.22 31.47 15.43
C PRO A 28 -1.39 31.74 13.93
N HIS A 29 -0.74 32.78 13.41
CA HIS A 29 -0.89 33.19 12.00
C HIS A 29 -0.32 32.17 11.02
N ILE A 30 0.82 31.56 11.34
CA ILE A 30 1.44 30.54 10.48
C ILE A 30 0.61 29.27 10.50
N LYS A 31 0.08 28.90 11.66
CA LYS A 31 -0.76 27.71 11.81
C LYS A 31 -2.09 27.84 11.06
N GLU A 32 -2.73 29.01 11.13
CA GLU A 32 -3.96 29.33 10.38
C GLU A 32 -3.70 29.29 8.87
N PHE A 33 -2.63 29.92 8.39
CA PHE A 33 -2.27 29.88 6.97
C PHE A 33 -2.03 28.45 6.46
N VAL A 34 -1.32 27.60 7.22
CA VAL A 34 -1.00 26.23 6.79
C VAL A 34 -2.19 25.29 6.94
N GLY A 35 -3.02 25.48 7.97
CA GLY A 35 -4.18 24.64 8.24
C GLY A 35 -5.35 24.93 7.31
N ASP A 36 -5.65 26.21 7.09
CA ASP A 36 -6.90 26.64 6.45
C ASP A 36 -6.64 27.23 5.07
N ASP A 37 -5.93 28.36 4.98
CA ASP A 37 -5.74 29.08 3.71
C ASP A 37 -5.06 28.21 2.65
N ALA A 38 -3.90 27.63 2.97
CA ALA A 38 -3.13 26.80 2.05
C ALA A 38 -3.91 25.56 1.60
N THR A 39 -4.67 24.95 2.51
CA THR A 39 -5.54 23.81 2.21
C THR A 39 -6.68 24.21 1.27
N GLN A 40 -7.33 25.35 1.50
CA GLN A 40 -8.38 25.84 0.63
C GLN A 40 -7.86 26.17 -0.77
N TRP A 41 -6.70 26.83 -0.87
CA TRP A 41 -6.04 27.06 -2.16
C TRP A 41 -5.67 25.76 -2.86
N TYR A 42 -5.19 24.76 -2.11
CA TYR A 42 -4.92 23.43 -2.63
C TYR A 42 -6.19 22.77 -3.17
N ASP A 43 -7.31 22.82 -2.44
CA ASP A 43 -8.58 22.21 -2.85
C ASP A 43 -9.13 22.84 -4.14
N ILE A 44 -9.00 24.15 -4.28
CA ILE A 44 -9.35 24.87 -5.52
C ILE A 44 -8.48 24.37 -6.68
N LEU A 45 -7.17 24.34 -6.50
CA LEU A 45 -6.23 23.88 -7.53
C LEU A 45 -6.46 22.40 -7.88
N ALA A 46 -6.68 21.55 -6.87
CA ALA A 46 -6.95 20.13 -7.03
C ALA A 46 -8.24 19.90 -7.81
N SER A 47 -9.29 20.69 -7.56
CA SER A 47 -10.55 20.61 -8.30
C SER A 47 -10.36 20.88 -9.80
N PHE A 48 -9.59 21.90 -10.16
CA PHE A 48 -9.23 22.15 -11.57
C PHE A 48 -8.34 21.06 -12.15
N ALA A 49 -7.37 20.58 -11.37
CA ALA A 49 -6.45 19.52 -11.80
C ALA A 49 -7.18 18.20 -12.09
N ILE A 50 -8.19 17.84 -11.29
CA ILE A 50 -9.03 16.66 -11.52
C ILE A 50 -9.75 16.76 -12.86
N ILE A 51 -10.35 17.92 -13.17
CA ILE A 51 -11.03 18.16 -14.45
C ILE A 51 -10.03 18.07 -15.61
N LEU A 52 -8.87 18.72 -15.50
CA LEU A 52 -7.82 18.67 -16.51
C LEU A 52 -7.30 17.24 -16.71
N GLY A 53 -7.11 16.48 -15.63
CA GLY A 53 -6.69 15.07 -15.67
C GLY A 53 -7.72 14.19 -16.39
N ALA A 54 -9.00 14.37 -16.08
CA ALA A 54 -10.11 13.69 -16.74
C ALA A 54 -10.18 14.01 -18.24
N LEU A 55 -10.14 15.29 -18.61
CA LEU A 55 -10.17 15.73 -20.01
C LEU A 55 -8.94 15.22 -20.78
N ASN A 56 -7.76 15.23 -20.16
CA ASN A 56 -6.55 14.71 -20.77
C ASN A 56 -6.63 13.19 -21.01
N LEU A 57 -7.14 12.43 -20.04
CA LEU A 57 -7.37 11.00 -20.20
C LEU A 57 -8.31 10.73 -21.37
N ILE A 58 -9.47 11.38 -21.42
CA ILE A 58 -10.44 11.23 -22.53
C ILE A 58 -9.79 11.57 -23.87
N LYS A 59 -9.10 12.73 -23.94
CA LYS A 59 -8.39 13.16 -25.16
C LYS A 59 -7.42 12.09 -25.65
N LEU A 60 -6.58 11.55 -24.76
CA LEU A 60 -5.59 10.53 -25.11
C LEU A 60 -6.24 9.21 -25.57
N GLN A 61 -7.30 8.77 -24.90
CA GLN A 61 -7.99 7.54 -25.27
C GLN A 61 -8.78 7.70 -26.57
N ILE A 62 -9.49 8.81 -26.77
CA ILE A 62 -10.19 9.12 -28.03
C ILE A 62 -9.19 9.22 -29.19
N GLN A 63 -8.06 9.91 -29.00
CA GLN A 63 -7.03 9.96 -30.03
C GLN A 63 -6.49 8.56 -30.39
N LYS A 64 -6.28 7.68 -29.41
CA LYS A 64 -5.90 6.28 -29.70
C LYS A 64 -6.94 5.55 -30.54
N VAL A 65 -8.22 5.78 -30.29
CA VAL A 65 -9.34 5.20 -31.04
C VAL A 65 -9.41 5.76 -32.47
N LEU A 66 -9.40 7.09 -32.61
CA LEU A 66 -9.49 7.78 -33.91
C LEU A 66 -8.32 7.41 -34.83
N TYR A 67 -7.10 7.37 -34.29
CA TYR A 67 -5.88 7.03 -35.04
C TYR A 67 -5.56 5.53 -35.05
N LYS A 68 -6.45 4.67 -34.54
CA LYS A 68 -6.29 3.20 -34.49
C LYS A 68 -4.91 2.74 -33.99
N LYS A 69 -4.40 3.39 -32.94
CA LYS A 69 -3.11 3.03 -32.32
C LYS A 69 -3.16 1.61 -31.74
N PRO A 70 -2.01 0.93 -31.55
CA PRO A 70 -1.99 -0.40 -30.95
C PRO A 70 -2.72 -0.40 -29.60
N GLY A 71 -3.64 -1.35 -29.42
CA GLY A 71 -4.49 -1.43 -28.24
C GLY A 71 -5.74 -0.53 -28.25
N TRP A 72 -6.15 0.05 -29.39
CA TRP A 72 -7.32 0.93 -29.50
C TRP A 72 -8.63 0.31 -28.96
N GLY A 73 -8.79 -1.02 -29.06
CA GLY A 73 -9.97 -1.71 -28.52
C GLY A 73 -10.13 -1.53 -27.01
N TYR A 74 -9.03 -1.53 -26.26
CA TYR A 74 -9.04 -1.26 -24.82
C TYR A 74 -9.37 0.21 -24.52
N SER A 75 -8.94 1.13 -25.38
CA SER A 75 -9.27 2.55 -25.26
C SER A 75 -10.77 2.82 -25.42
N LEU A 76 -11.50 2.05 -26.24
CA LEU A 76 -12.96 2.15 -26.31
C LEU A 76 -13.62 1.79 -24.98
N ILE A 77 -13.19 0.69 -24.36
CA ILE A 77 -13.70 0.25 -23.06
C ILE A 77 -13.41 1.32 -22.00
N ALA A 78 -12.23 1.94 -22.02
CA ALA A 78 -11.87 3.01 -21.09
C ALA A 78 -12.75 4.25 -21.26
N VAL A 79 -13.01 4.69 -22.51
CA VAL A 79 -13.88 5.85 -22.78
C VAL A 79 -15.32 5.55 -22.35
N PHE A 80 -15.84 4.37 -22.69
CA PHE A 80 -17.17 3.95 -22.27
C PHE A 80 -17.29 3.88 -20.74
N GLY A 81 -16.35 3.22 -20.07
CA GLY A 81 -16.33 3.11 -18.61
C GLY A 81 -16.23 4.47 -17.92
N PHE A 82 -15.49 5.41 -18.50
CA PHE A 82 -15.41 6.78 -18.00
C PHE A 82 -16.75 7.51 -18.09
N ILE A 83 -17.42 7.46 -19.26
CA ILE A 83 -18.74 8.06 -19.45
C ILE A 83 -19.77 7.40 -18.52
N PHE A 84 -19.77 6.08 -18.46
CA PHE A 84 -20.65 5.31 -17.59
C PHE A 84 -20.46 5.69 -16.11
N SER A 85 -19.22 5.83 -15.64
CA SER A 85 -18.92 6.25 -14.26
C SER A 85 -19.42 7.66 -13.95
N ILE A 86 -19.31 8.61 -14.89
CA ILE A 86 -19.85 9.97 -14.71
C ILE A 86 -21.37 9.93 -14.64
N THR A 87 -22.01 9.22 -15.57
CA THR A 87 -23.47 9.08 -15.58
C THR A 87 -23.98 8.44 -14.29
N ALA A 88 -23.32 7.38 -13.83
CA ALA A 88 -23.67 6.69 -12.59
C ALA A 88 -23.44 7.54 -11.33
N GLY A 89 -22.42 8.41 -11.30
CA GLY A 89 -22.09 9.19 -10.11
C GLY A 89 -22.77 10.56 -10.02
N PHE A 90 -23.12 11.18 -11.14
CA PHE A 90 -23.66 12.55 -11.18
C PHE A 90 -25.08 12.66 -11.69
N PHE A 91 -25.58 11.67 -12.44
CA PHE A 91 -26.87 11.76 -13.12
C PHE A 91 -27.88 10.70 -12.69
N ILE A 92 -27.42 9.59 -12.10
CA ILE A 92 -28.29 8.48 -11.70
C ILE A 92 -28.08 8.17 -10.21
N LYS A 93 -29.05 8.54 -9.40
CA LYS A 93 -29.06 8.22 -7.97
C LYS A 93 -29.40 6.75 -7.70
N GLY A 94 -30.39 6.22 -8.43
CA GLY A 94 -30.83 4.82 -8.33
C GLY A 94 -31.59 4.45 -7.05
N VAL A 95 -31.78 5.39 -6.11
CA VAL A 95 -32.51 5.19 -4.85
C VAL A 95 -33.29 6.46 -4.49
N ASP A 96 -34.38 6.29 -3.74
CA ASP A 96 -35.20 7.39 -3.24
C ASP A 96 -34.46 8.29 -2.25
N ASP A 97 -34.93 9.54 -2.11
CA ASP A 97 -34.38 10.54 -1.19
C ASP A 97 -34.45 10.12 0.29
N SER A 98 -35.33 9.17 0.63
CA SER A 98 -35.44 8.61 1.97
C SER A 98 -34.30 7.65 2.33
N VAL A 99 -33.56 7.12 1.35
CA VAL A 99 -32.49 6.13 1.56
C VAL A 99 -31.12 6.81 1.58
N ALA A 100 -30.86 7.72 0.63
CA ALA A 100 -29.60 8.44 0.56
C ALA A 100 -29.82 9.82 -0.06
N GLU A 101 -29.03 10.83 0.32
CA GLU A 101 -29.03 12.14 -0.35
C GLU A 101 -28.01 12.19 -1.51
N TRP A 102 -28.06 13.24 -2.32
CA TRP A 102 -27.00 13.52 -3.29
C TRP A 102 -25.66 13.67 -2.57
N GLY A 103 -24.59 13.11 -3.14
CA GLY A 103 -23.30 12.94 -2.46
C GLY A 103 -23.20 11.64 -1.64
N ALA A 104 -24.17 11.31 -0.79
CA ALA A 104 -24.14 10.05 -0.01
C ALA A 104 -24.49 8.81 -0.87
N HIS A 105 -25.27 9.01 -1.94
CA HIS A 105 -25.71 7.92 -2.82
C HIS A 105 -24.54 7.14 -3.47
N VAL A 106 -23.36 7.73 -3.70
CA VAL A 106 -22.22 7.02 -4.29
C VAL A 106 -21.64 5.92 -3.40
N THR A 107 -21.92 5.93 -2.09
CA THR A 107 -21.48 4.89 -1.15
C THR A 107 -22.62 4.01 -0.63
N SER A 108 -23.86 4.39 -0.91
CA SER A 108 -25.05 3.73 -0.37
C SER A 108 -25.43 2.48 -1.15
N ASP A 109 -25.94 1.46 -0.46
CA ASP A 109 -26.35 0.20 -1.07
C ASP A 109 -27.57 0.40 -2.00
N GLY A 110 -27.58 -0.33 -3.11
CA GLY A 110 -28.65 -0.27 -4.12
C GLY A 110 -28.48 0.80 -5.19
N THR A 111 -27.48 1.67 -5.09
CA THR A 111 -27.22 2.70 -6.12
C THR A 111 -26.42 2.15 -7.29
N LEU A 112 -26.57 2.78 -8.46
CA LEU A 112 -25.85 2.36 -9.67
C LEU A 112 -24.34 2.51 -9.52
N PHE A 113 -23.89 3.57 -8.85
CA PHE A 113 -22.47 3.80 -8.60
C PHE A 113 -21.88 2.76 -7.65
N LYS A 114 -22.58 2.42 -6.56
CA LYS A 114 -22.15 1.37 -5.63
C LYS A 114 -22.08 0.00 -6.31
N TRP A 115 -23.08 -0.33 -7.14
CA TRP A 115 -23.05 -1.54 -7.96
C TRP A 115 -21.83 -1.59 -8.89
N MET A 116 -21.55 -0.49 -9.63
CA MET A 116 -20.37 -0.40 -10.46
C MET A 116 -19.09 -0.57 -9.63
N PHE A 117 -19.03 0.03 -8.44
CA PHE A 117 -17.89 -0.10 -7.56
C PHE A 117 -17.67 -1.56 -7.12
N ASP A 118 -18.71 -2.25 -6.66
CA ASP A 118 -18.60 -3.60 -6.10
C ASP A 118 -18.41 -4.69 -7.14
N TYR A 119 -19.03 -4.55 -8.32
CA TYR A 119 -19.01 -5.59 -9.34
C TYR A 119 -18.07 -5.33 -10.51
N VAL A 120 -17.67 -4.08 -10.73
CA VAL A 120 -16.75 -3.70 -11.81
C VAL A 120 -15.41 -3.28 -11.23
N PHE A 121 -15.37 -2.20 -10.45
CA PHE A 121 -14.11 -1.62 -9.97
C PHE A 121 -13.36 -2.52 -8.98
N SER A 122 -14.05 -3.05 -7.96
CA SER A 122 -13.45 -3.84 -6.89
C SER A 122 -12.84 -5.15 -7.40
N PRO A 123 -13.51 -5.97 -8.23
CA PRO A 123 -12.92 -7.19 -8.78
C PRO A 123 -11.75 -6.89 -9.72
N MET A 124 -11.84 -5.86 -10.57
CA MET A 124 -10.71 -5.45 -11.43
C MET A 124 -9.51 -4.95 -10.63
N SER A 125 -9.75 -4.23 -9.53
CA SER A 125 -8.68 -3.82 -8.62
C SER A 125 -8.06 -5.04 -7.94
N ALA A 126 -8.89 -5.99 -7.50
CA ALA A 126 -8.42 -7.26 -6.93
C ALA A 126 -7.60 -8.09 -7.92
N THR A 127 -7.93 -8.12 -9.22
CA THR A 127 -7.09 -8.82 -10.21
C THR A 127 -5.74 -8.14 -10.40
N MET A 128 -5.67 -6.80 -10.40
CA MET A 128 -4.39 -6.08 -10.42
C MET A 128 -3.54 -6.39 -9.19
N PHE A 129 -4.13 -6.40 -7.99
CA PHE A 129 -3.43 -6.77 -6.76
C PHE A 129 -3.03 -8.24 -6.74
N SER A 130 -3.87 -9.15 -7.24
CA SER A 130 -3.55 -10.58 -7.34
C SER A 130 -2.37 -10.82 -8.28
N LEU A 131 -2.34 -10.15 -9.44
CA LEU A 131 -1.22 -10.21 -10.37
C LEU A 131 0.05 -9.63 -9.75
N LEU A 132 -0.06 -8.48 -9.07
CA LEU A 132 1.06 -7.88 -8.35
C LEU A 132 1.61 -8.83 -7.29
N ALA A 133 0.75 -9.44 -6.47
CA ALA A 133 1.15 -10.42 -5.46
C ALA A 133 1.86 -11.64 -6.09
N PHE A 134 1.32 -12.18 -7.17
CA PHE A 134 1.95 -13.28 -7.90
C PHE A 134 3.32 -12.91 -8.47
N PHE A 135 3.44 -11.74 -9.11
CA PHE A 135 4.71 -11.30 -9.68
C PHE A 135 5.74 -10.94 -8.61
N VAL A 136 5.33 -10.30 -7.51
CA VAL A 136 6.20 -10.02 -6.36
C VAL A 136 6.67 -11.33 -5.76
N ALA A 137 5.78 -12.28 -5.49
CA ALA A 137 6.16 -13.59 -4.94
C ALA A 137 7.11 -14.35 -5.88
N SER A 138 6.84 -14.35 -7.19
CA SER A 138 7.69 -15.00 -8.21
C SER A 138 9.06 -14.33 -8.32
N ALA A 139 9.10 -12.99 -8.34
CA ALA A 139 10.34 -12.21 -8.39
C ALA A 139 11.14 -12.39 -7.10
N SER A 140 10.49 -12.35 -5.93
CA SER A 140 11.10 -12.62 -4.63
C SER A 140 11.64 -14.04 -4.56
N TYR A 141 10.88 -15.06 -4.97
CA TYR A 141 11.38 -16.44 -5.01
C TYR A 141 12.62 -16.58 -5.91
N ARG A 142 12.63 -15.94 -7.07
CA ARG A 142 13.77 -15.95 -8.00
C ARG A 142 14.97 -15.16 -7.46
N ALA A 143 14.74 -14.01 -6.83
CA ALA A 143 15.77 -13.15 -6.25
C ALA A 143 16.36 -13.72 -4.94
N PHE A 144 15.53 -14.40 -4.15
CA PHE A 144 15.89 -15.05 -2.88
C PHE A 144 16.20 -16.53 -3.04
N ARG A 145 16.47 -17.02 -4.26
CA ARG A 145 16.95 -18.38 -4.49
C ARG A 145 18.11 -18.64 -3.53
N ILE A 146 17.85 -19.48 -2.54
CA ILE A 146 18.61 -19.67 -1.29
C ILE A 146 20.11 -19.71 -1.60
N ARG A 147 20.79 -18.60 -1.32
CA ARG A 147 22.27 -18.49 -1.42
C ARG A 147 22.88 -17.89 -0.15
N ASN A 148 22.13 -17.15 0.66
CA ASN A 148 22.58 -16.55 1.91
C ASN A 148 21.49 -16.58 3.02
N PHE A 149 21.96 -16.50 4.27
CA PHE A 149 21.11 -16.49 5.46
C PHE A 149 20.18 -15.26 5.49
N GLU A 150 20.68 -14.10 5.07
CA GLU A 150 19.95 -12.84 5.02
C GLU A 150 18.71 -12.88 4.11
N ALA A 151 18.83 -13.43 2.89
CA ALA A 151 17.67 -13.58 1.99
C ALA A 151 16.62 -14.54 2.55
N THR A 152 17.06 -15.59 3.26
CA THR A 152 16.15 -16.54 3.90
C THR A 152 15.37 -15.87 5.03
N LEU A 153 16.05 -15.08 5.85
CA LEU A 153 15.42 -14.31 6.93
C LEU A 153 14.42 -13.28 6.37
N LEU A 154 14.79 -12.59 5.29
CA LEU A 154 13.89 -11.65 4.60
C LEU A 154 12.68 -12.35 3.99
N LEU A 155 12.87 -13.51 3.34
CA LEU A 155 11.79 -14.30 2.76
C LEU A 155 10.81 -14.78 3.83
N VAL A 156 11.31 -15.36 4.91
CA VAL A 156 10.48 -15.85 6.03
C VAL A 156 9.72 -14.68 6.68
N SER A 157 10.39 -13.55 6.92
CA SER A 157 9.75 -12.35 7.47
C SER A 157 8.65 -11.83 6.53
N GLY A 158 8.90 -11.82 5.21
CA GLY A 158 7.92 -11.41 4.21
C GLY A 158 6.68 -12.32 4.18
N ILE A 159 6.87 -13.64 4.27
CA ILE A 159 5.76 -14.61 4.37
C ILE A 159 4.93 -14.35 5.64
N ILE A 160 5.59 -14.14 6.78
CA ILE A 160 4.89 -13.86 8.05
C ILE A 160 4.07 -12.57 7.95
N ILE A 161 4.62 -11.49 7.39
CA ILE A 161 3.89 -10.23 7.19
C ILE A 161 2.70 -10.43 6.26
N MET A 162 2.89 -11.12 5.13
CA MET A 162 1.83 -11.34 4.16
C MET A 162 0.68 -12.17 4.75
N VAL A 163 0.99 -13.27 5.46
CA VAL A 163 -0.04 -14.12 6.07
C VAL A 163 -0.72 -13.43 7.25
N GLY A 164 0.02 -12.73 8.11
CA GLY A 164 -0.52 -12.03 9.27
C GLY A 164 -1.47 -10.87 8.93
N ARG A 165 -1.32 -10.26 7.75
CA ARG A 165 -2.17 -9.16 7.27
C ARG A 165 -3.47 -9.61 6.61
N VAL A 166 -3.56 -10.88 6.19
CA VAL A 166 -4.76 -11.42 5.53
C VAL A 166 -5.76 -11.88 6.60
N PRO A 167 -7.09 -11.71 6.42
CA PRO A 167 -8.10 -12.14 7.40
C PRO A 167 -7.96 -13.61 7.84
N ILE A 168 -7.49 -14.48 6.94
CA ILE A 168 -7.21 -15.90 7.23
C ILE A 168 -6.10 -16.07 8.29
N GLY A 169 -5.13 -15.16 8.35
CA GLY A 169 -4.04 -15.18 9.33
C GLY A 169 -4.51 -15.06 10.77
N GLY A 170 -5.63 -14.38 11.01
CA GLY A 170 -6.26 -14.30 12.34
C GLY A 170 -7.05 -15.57 12.74
N VAL A 171 -7.34 -16.46 11.78
CA VAL A 171 -8.00 -17.74 12.04
C VAL A 171 -6.97 -18.84 12.37
N ILE A 172 -5.69 -18.61 12.07
CA ILE A 172 -4.61 -19.56 12.36
C ILE A 172 -4.29 -19.50 13.85
N SER A 173 -4.49 -20.62 14.54
CA SER A 173 -4.21 -20.72 15.97
C SER A 173 -2.72 -20.68 16.29
N SER A 174 -2.36 -20.09 17.43
CA SER A 174 -1.00 -20.12 17.98
C SER A 174 -0.49 -21.56 18.15
N TRP A 175 -1.40 -22.49 18.43
CA TRP A 175 -1.11 -23.92 18.56
C TRP A 175 -0.61 -24.51 17.24
N PHE A 176 -1.27 -24.17 16.13
CA PHE A 176 -0.85 -24.60 14.80
C PHE A 176 0.57 -24.13 14.47
N VAL A 177 0.90 -22.88 14.83
CA VAL A 177 2.24 -22.32 14.63
C VAL A 177 3.28 -23.03 15.48
N MET A 178 2.97 -23.33 16.74
CA MET A 178 3.84 -24.10 17.62
C MET A 178 4.13 -25.50 17.09
N TYR A 179 3.12 -26.20 16.54
CA TYR A 179 3.33 -27.50 15.89
C TYR A 179 4.24 -27.38 14.66
N LEU A 180 4.06 -26.33 13.85
CA LEU A 180 4.88 -26.08 12.68
C LEU A 180 6.35 -25.84 13.08
N ILE A 181 6.61 -25.07 14.15
CA ILE A 181 7.95 -24.85 14.70
C ILE A 181 8.59 -26.18 15.13
N ILE A 182 7.84 -27.06 15.79
CA ILE A 182 8.34 -28.38 16.23
C ILE A 182 8.66 -29.27 15.03
N LEU A 183 7.84 -29.26 13.99
CA LEU A 183 8.11 -29.99 12.75
C LEU A 183 9.37 -29.47 12.05
N CYS A 184 9.53 -28.15 11.94
CA CYS A 184 10.74 -27.53 11.40
C CYS A 184 11.99 -27.86 12.22
N ALA A 185 11.89 -27.82 13.54
CA ALA A 185 12.96 -28.23 14.45
C ALA A 185 13.28 -29.73 14.28
N GLY A 186 12.26 -30.58 14.07
CA GLY A 186 12.44 -31.99 13.77
C GLY A 186 13.20 -32.23 12.47
N ILE A 187 12.92 -31.46 11.41
CA ILE A 187 13.68 -31.50 10.14
C ILE A 187 15.15 -31.11 10.38
N TYR A 188 15.40 -30.07 11.18
CA TYR A 188 16.75 -29.67 11.55
C TYR A 188 17.50 -30.74 12.36
N VAL A 189 16.85 -31.34 13.36
CA VAL A 189 17.41 -32.46 14.14
C VAL A 189 17.74 -33.64 13.24
N ASN A 190 16.88 -33.96 12.26
CA ASN A 190 17.16 -35.00 11.27
C ASN A 190 18.40 -34.66 10.42
N SER A 191 18.54 -33.40 10.00
CA SER A 191 19.71 -32.95 9.24
C SER A 191 21.02 -33.09 10.02
N TRP A 192 20.99 -32.94 11.34
CA TRP A 192 22.19 -33.02 12.18
C TRP A 192 22.52 -34.46 12.61
N LYS A 193 21.54 -35.18 13.17
CA LYS A 193 21.74 -36.51 13.75
C LYS A 193 21.61 -37.65 12.73
N LYS A 194 20.97 -37.40 11.57
CA LYS A 194 20.70 -38.38 10.49
C LYS A 194 20.05 -39.69 10.99
N ASP A 195 19.33 -39.64 12.10
CA ASP A 195 18.67 -40.79 12.71
C ASP A 195 17.16 -40.54 12.79
N ILE A 196 16.41 -41.34 12.04
CA ILE A 196 14.96 -41.25 11.94
C ILE A 196 14.26 -41.50 13.28
N LYS A 197 14.82 -42.35 14.15
CA LYS A 197 14.22 -42.68 15.45
C LYS A 197 14.31 -41.49 16.40
N ILE A 198 15.46 -40.81 16.41
CA ILE A 198 15.69 -39.62 17.25
C ILE A 198 14.76 -38.48 16.81
N THR A 199 14.62 -38.26 15.50
CA THR A 199 13.68 -37.26 14.96
C THR A 199 12.23 -37.60 15.29
N PHE A 200 11.83 -38.87 15.15
CA PHE A 200 10.46 -39.30 15.44
C PHE A 200 10.10 -39.12 16.92
N ILE A 201 11.02 -39.47 17.81
CA ILE A 201 10.87 -39.27 19.27
C ILE A 201 10.76 -37.77 19.59
N PHE A 202 11.63 -36.94 19.02
CA PHE A 202 11.62 -35.49 19.24
C PHE A 202 10.30 -34.84 18.81
N VAL A 203 9.81 -35.15 17.61
CA VAL A 203 8.55 -34.59 17.08
C VAL A 203 7.36 -35.07 17.90
N SER A 204 7.30 -36.37 18.23
CA SER A 204 6.18 -36.94 18.98
C SER A 204 6.10 -36.38 20.40
N ILE A 205 7.24 -36.25 21.09
CA ILE A 205 7.32 -35.62 22.41
C ILE A 205 6.96 -34.13 22.32
N GLY A 206 7.50 -33.41 21.33
CA GLY A 206 7.24 -31.98 21.16
C GLY A 206 5.75 -31.67 20.94
N ILE A 207 5.09 -32.39 20.03
CA ILE A 207 3.65 -32.20 19.76
C ILE A 207 2.84 -32.54 21.02
N SER A 208 3.18 -33.62 21.71
CA SER A 208 2.50 -34.01 22.95
C SER A 208 2.64 -32.95 24.04
N LEU A 209 3.84 -32.37 24.22
CA LEU A 209 4.08 -31.30 25.18
C LEU A 209 3.28 -30.03 24.88
N VAL A 210 3.19 -29.63 23.61
CA VAL A 210 2.40 -28.46 23.22
C VAL A 210 0.91 -28.70 23.44
N THR A 211 0.43 -29.89 23.08
CA THR A 211 -0.98 -30.26 23.27
C THR A 211 -1.34 -30.29 24.76
N ILE A 212 -0.54 -30.97 25.58
CA ILE A 212 -0.75 -31.06 27.03
C ILE A 212 -0.62 -29.68 27.69
N GLY A 213 0.42 -28.92 27.34
CA GLY A 213 0.67 -27.58 27.87
C GLY A 213 -0.47 -26.61 27.56
N GLY A 214 -0.96 -26.61 26.32
CA GLY A 214 -2.10 -25.79 25.92
C GLY A 214 -3.41 -26.19 26.60
N ILE A 215 -3.67 -27.49 26.81
CA ILE A 215 -4.86 -27.98 27.52
C ILE A 215 -4.79 -27.60 29.01
N VAL A 216 -3.65 -27.79 29.66
CA VAL A 216 -3.45 -27.48 31.09
C VAL A 216 -3.59 -25.98 31.36
N THR A 217 -3.12 -25.15 30.45
CA THR A 217 -3.17 -23.68 30.59
C THR A 217 -4.44 -23.05 30.03
N GLY A 218 -5.29 -23.83 29.35
CA GLY A 218 -6.55 -23.36 28.77
C GLY A 218 -6.36 -22.29 27.69
N TRP A 219 -5.25 -22.35 26.93
CA TRP A 219 -4.92 -21.29 25.98
C TRP A 219 -5.96 -21.14 24.87
N PRO A 220 -6.55 -19.94 24.69
CA PRO A 220 -7.38 -19.62 23.54
C PRO A 220 -6.56 -19.59 22.24
N ILE A 221 -7.26 -19.38 21.11
CA ILE A 221 -6.69 -19.49 19.75
C ILE A 221 -5.49 -18.55 19.51
N ASP A 222 -5.45 -17.41 20.21
CA ASP A 222 -4.49 -16.33 20.11
C ASP A 222 -3.31 -16.45 21.09
N GLN A 223 -3.39 -17.35 22.08
CA GLN A 223 -2.35 -17.50 23.10
C GLN A 223 -1.55 -18.80 22.91
N PRO A 224 -0.22 -18.76 23.07
CA PRO A 224 0.61 -17.63 23.49
C PRO A 224 0.79 -16.59 22.39
N GLY A 225 0.69 -15.30 22.73
CA GLY A 225 0.80 -14.21 21.77
C GLY A 225 2.14 -14.13 21.04
N ILE A 226 3.19 -14.82 21.50
CA ILE A 226 4.48 -14.89 20.80
C ILE A 226 4.39 -15.79 19.55
N PHE A 227 3.47 -16.75 19.53
CA PHE A 227 3.29 -17.69 18.41
C PHE A 227 2.06 -17.35 17.56
N TYR A 228 1.33 -16.30 17.91
CA TYR A 228 0.22 -15.82 17.10
C TYR A 228 0.75 -15.02 15.90
N LEU A 229 0.31 -15.36 14.68
CA LEU A 229 0.86 -14.74 13.47
C LEU A 229 0.58 -13.23 13.38
N PRO A 230 -0.61 -12.72 13.72
CA PRO A 230 -0.87 -11.27 13.69
C PRO A 230 0.01 -10.47 14.64
N SER A 231 0.29 -10.95 15.86
CA SER A 231 1.16 -10.24 16.82
C SER A 231 2.63 -10.26 16.38
N LEU A 232 3.12 -11.37 15.82
CA LEU A 232 4.46 -11.43 15.21
C LEU A 232 4.56 -10.47 14.02
N GLN A 233 3.56 -10.46 13.15
CA GLN A 233 3.48 -9.50 12.05
C GLN A 233 3.46 -8.06 12.56
N GLU A 234 2.72 -7.78 13.62
CA GLU A 234 2.61 -6.45 14.22
C GLU A 234 3.95 -5.97 14.77
N TRP A 235 4.68 -6.85 15.46
CA TRP A 235 6.05 -6.57 15.92
C TRP A 235 6.99 -6.29 14.74
N ILE A 236 6.99 -7.15 13.70
CA ILE A 236 7.83 -6.91 12.51
C ILE A 236 7.44 -5.57 11.83
N TYR A 237 6.16 -5.24 11.82
CA TYR A 237 5.68 -4.01 11.20
C TYR A 237 6.11 -2.76 11.98
N TYR A 238 5.96 -2.74 13.30
CA TYR A 238 6.21 -1.54 14.09
C TYR A 238 7.68 -1.30 14.43
N TYR A 239 8.51 -2.34 14.48
CA TYR A 239 9.92 -2.20 14.84
C TYR A 239 10.82 -2.16 13.60
N PRO A 240 11.18 -3.29 12.93
CA PRO A 240 12.14 -3.25 11.84
C PRO A 240 11.59 -2.58 10.57
N ASN A 241 10.33 -2.80 10.20
CA ASN A 241 9.77 -2.21 8.98
C ASN A 241 9.66 -0.68 9.08
N VAL A 242 9.13 -0.16 10.19
CA VAL A 242 9.06 1.31 10.41
C VAL A 242 10.45 1.94 10.45
N ALA A 243 11.47 1.29 11.02
CA ALA A 243 12.84 1.79 10.98
C ALA A 243 13.37 1.91 9.53
N GLY A 244 13.17 0.86 8.71
CA GLY A 244 13.56 0.86 7.30
C GLY A 244 12.78 1.88 6.46
N ALA A 245 11.46 1.95 6.63
CA ALA A 245 10.60 2.91 5.94
C ALA A 245 10.99 4.35 6.29
N ARG A 246 11.31 4.66 7.55
CA ARG A 246 11.81 5.97 7.96
C ARG A 246 13.14 6.30 7.30
N ALA A 247 14.08 5.35 7.23
CA ALA A 247 15.36 5.57 6.54
C ALA A 247 15.17 5.85 5.04
N ILE A 248 14.27 5.12 4.38
CA ILE A 248 13.92 5.34 2.97
C ILE A 248 13.27 6.72 2.80
N MET A 249 12.28 7.07 3.63
CA MET A 249 11.62 8.39 3.56
C MET A 249 12.60 9.54 3.79
N ILE A 250 13.52 9.41 4.75
CA ILE A 250 14.60 10.38 4.98
C ILE A 250 15.49 10.47 3.74
N GLY A 251 15.88 9.33 3.14
CA GLY A 251 16.69 9.29 1.92
C GLY A 251 15.99 9.94 0.72
N ILE A 252 14.70 9.64 0.51
CA ILE A 252 13.87 10.26 -0.52
C ILE A 252 13.75 11.77 -0.26
N GLY A 253 13.48 12.18 0.99
CA GLY A 253 13.38 13.58 1.38
C GLY A 253 14.67 14.36 1.12
N LEU A 254 15.82 13.79 1.49
CA LEU A 254 17.14 14.34 1.18
C LEU A 254 17.40 14.41 -0.33
N GLY A 255 16.98 13.39 -1.08
CA GLY A 255 17.08 13.36 -2.55
C GLY A 255 16.24 14.45 -3.21
N ILE A 256 14.97 14.59 -2.81
CA ILE A 256 14.08 15.66 -3.26
C ILE A 256 14.70 17.01 -2.92
N PHE A 257 15.11 17.22 -1.67
CA PHE A 257 15.74 18.48 -1.24
C PHE A 257 17.00 18.81 -2.06
N ALA A 258 17.87 17.84 -2.31
CA ALA A 258 19.06 18.01 -3.15
C ALA A 258 18.68 18.37 -4.59
N THR A 259 17.69 17.70 -5.19
CA THR A 259 17.20 18.04 -6.54
C THR A 259 16.56 19.43 -6.59
N SER A 260 15.75 19.80 -5.60
CA SER A 260 15.17 21.13 -5.46
C SER A 260 16.24 22.21 -5.35
N ILE A 261 17.30 21.99 -4.55
CA ILE A 261 18.45 22.90 -4.47
C ILE A 261 19.13 23.04 -5.83
N ARG A 262 19.36 21.94 -6.56
CA ARG A 262 19.98 22.00 -7.89
C ARG A 262 19.15 22.79 -8.89
N TYR A 263 17.82 22.71 -8.82
CA TYR A 263 16.92 23.55 -9.61
C TYR A 263 16.99 25.03 -9.21
N ILE A 264 16.99 25.33 -7.90
CA ILE A 264 17.09 26.70 -7.35
C ILE A 264 18.40 27.36 -7.79
N LEU A 265 19.53 26.65 -7.63
CA LEU A 265 20.86 27.11 -8.00
C LEU A 265 21.08 27.15 -9.53
N GLY A 266 20.11 26.65 -10.31
CA GLY A 266 20.16 26.64 -11.77
C GLY A 266 21.18 25.68 -12.36
N ILE A 267 21.67 24.72 -11.56
CA ILE A 267 22.63 23.68 -11.97
C ILE A 267 21.92 22.66 -12.89
N GLU A 268 20.66 22.34 -12.61
CA GLU A 268 19.81 21.50 -13.46
C GLU A 268 18.75 22.34 -14.18
N ARG A 269 18.54 22.08 -15.48
CA ARG A 269 17.43 22.67 -16.25
C ARG A 269 16.18 21.82 -16.08
N SER A 270 15.04 22.47 -15.85
CA SER A 270 13.74 21.79 -15.75
C SER A 270 13.40 21.11 -17.07
N TYR A 271 12.87 19.89 -17.01
CA TYR A 271 12.42 19.11 -18.17
C TYR A 271 11.34 19.83 -19.02
N ILE A 272 10.65 20.83 -18.46
CA ILE A 272 9.51 21.52 -19.09
C ILE A 272 9.92 22.78 -19.90
N GLY A 273 11.20 22.94 -20.26
CA GLY A 273 11.61 23.79 -21.38
C GLY A 273 12.60 24.91 -21.04
N GLU A 274 13.58 25.05 -21.94
CA GLU A 274 14.59 26.12 -22.14
C GLU A 274 15.52 26.51 -20.96
#